data_AF-A0A966UQ88-F1
#
_entry.id   AF-A0A966UQ88-F1
#
_cell.length_a   1.000
_cell.length_b   1.000
_cell.length_c   1.000
_cell.angle_alpha   90.00
_cell.angle_beta   90.00
_cell.angle_gamma   90.00
#
_symmetry.space_group_name_H-M   'P 1'
#
loop_
_entity.id
_entity.type
_entity.pdbx_description
1 polymer ?
#
loop_
_entity_poly.entity_id
_entity_poly.type
_entity_poly.pdbx_seq_one_letter_code
_entity_poly.pdbx_strand_id
1 'polypeptide(L)' 'MSNKVKIEEGIDVSDGDCIIVIKENGSIGEVILPEVNNPAQESKGYKLTLNVLEFIDKEKGALIRSETNRKKYN' A
#
# COMPACT_ATOMS: atom_id res chain seq x y z
N MET A 1 23.78 -9.20 0.51
CA MET A 1 22.96 -8.16 1.17
C MET A 1 22.32 -8.79 2.40
N SER A 2 22.50 -8.20 3.58
CA SER A 2 22.00 -8.77 4.84
C SER A 2 20.52 -8.45 4.97
N ASN A 3 19.66 -9.48 5.04
CA ASN A 3 18.22 -9.34 5.26
C ASN A 3 18.00 -8.87 6.71
N LYS A 4 17.98 -7.57 6.94
CA LYS A 4 17.67 -7.01 8.25
C LYS A 4 16.15 -6.99 8.44
N VAL A 5 15.67 -7.91 9.26
CA VAL A 5 14.31 -7.82 9.83
C VAL A 5 14.39 -6.78 10.96
N LYS A 6 13.53 -5.76 10.90
CA LYS A 6 13.40 -4.73 11.92
C LYS A 6 12.09 -4.97 12.66
N ILE A 7 12.15 -5.11 13.98
CA ILE A 7 10.96 -5.22 14.85
C ILE A 7 10.92 -3.91 15.64
N GLU A 8 9.84 -3.15 15.50
CA GLU A 8 9.65 -1.86 16.17
C GLU A 8 8.32 -1.86 16.93
N GLU A 9 8.28 -1.16 18.07
CA GLU A 9 7.05 -1.04 18.88
C GLU A 9 6.04 -0.05 18.27
N GLY A 10 6.50 0.79 17.34
CA GLY A 10 5.68 1.74 16.58
C GLY A 10 6.08 1.76 15.11
N ILE A 11 5.14 2.17 14.26
CA ILE A 11 5.35 2.29 12.81
C ILE A 11 5.22 3.77 12.46
N ASP A 12 6.34 4.37 12.05
CA ASP A 12 6.32 5.68 11.39
C ASP A 12 5.99 5.47 9.92
N VAL A 13 4.98 6.21 9.45
CA VAL A 13 4.45 6.05 8.09
C VAL A 13 4.63 7.36 7.33
N SER A 14 5.27 7.29 6.16
CA SER A 14 5.49 8.41 5.25
C SER A 14 4.57 8.34 4.04
N ASP A 15 4.48 9.44 3.30
CA ASP A 15 3.74 9.51 2.04
C ASP A 15 4.21 8.42 1.06
N GLY A 16 3.28 7.52 0.71
CA GLY A 16 3.52 6.43 -0.23
C GLY A 16 3.95 5.11 0.40
N ASP A 17 4.13 5.05 1.72
CA ASP A 17 4.26 3.79 2.44
C ASP A 17 2.96 2.98 2.36
N CYS A 18 3.03 1.68 2.64
CA CYS A 18 1.87 0.81 2.66
C CYS A 18 1.98 -0.14 3.85
N ILE A 19 0.88 -0.27 4.60
CA ILE A 19 0.79 -1.24 5.68
C ILE A 19 -0.12 -2.38 5.24
N ILE A 20 0.35 -3.61 5.39
CA ILE A 20 -0.43 -4.82 5.16
C ILE A 20 -0.59 -5.54 6.50
N VAL A 21 -1.83 -5.68 6.94
CA VAL A 21 -2.16 -6.42 8.16
C VAL A 21 -2.38 -7.88 7.80
N ILE A 22 -1.50 -8.74 8.28
CA ILE A 22 -1.61 -10.19 8.16
C ILE A 22 -2.20 -10.75 9.45
N LYS A 23 -3.29 -11.51 9.33
CA LYS A 23 -3.96 -12.16 10.45
C LYS A 23 -3.15 -13.36 10.94
N GLU A 24 -3.46 -13.84 12.15
CA GLU A 24 -2.82 -15.03 12.75
C GLU A 24 -2.86 -16.25 11.83
N ASN A 25 -3.93 -16.41 11.04
CA ASN A 25 -4.08 -17.51 10.09
C ASN A 25 -3.33 -17.30 8.75
N GLY A 26 -2.49 -16.27 8.63
CA GLY A 26 -1.73 -15.95 7.42
C GLY A 26 -2.51 -15.26 6.31
N SER A 27 -3.81 -15.00 6.48
CA SER A 27 -4.62 -14.26 5.51
C SER A 27 -4.45 -12.75 5.65
N ILE A 28 -4.69 -12.01 4.56
CA ILE A 28 -4.65 -10.54 4.57
C ILE A 28 -5.93 -10.00 5.19
N GLY A 29 -5.80 -9.33 6.32
CA GLY A 29 -6.90 -8.59 6.94
C GLY A 29 -7.17 -7.29 6.21
N GLU A 30 -6.21 -6.39 6.26
CA GLU A 30 -6.37 -5.00 5.81
C GLU A 30 -5.14 -4.53 5.04
N VAL A 31 -5.36 -3.61 4.10
CA VAL A 31 -4.31 -2.88 3.40
C VAL A 31 -4.58 -1.40 3.62
N ILE A 32 -3.64 -0.71 4.25
CA ILE A 32 -3.76 0.70 4.60
C ILE A 32 -2.73 1.47 3.77
N LEU A 33 -3.24 2.42 2.98
CA LEU A 33 -2.44 3.38 2.24
C LEU A 33 -2.64 4.75 2.87
N PRO A 34 -1.56 5.41 3.34
CA PRO A 34 -1.59 6.79 3.76
C PRO A 34 -2.12 7.68 2.65
N GLU A 35 -2.78 8.77 3.04
CA GLU A 35 -3.23 9.75 2.07
C GLU A 35 -2.01 10.36 1.37
N VAL A 36 -2.06 10.37 0.04
CA VAL A 36 -0.98 10.86 -0.80
C VAL A 36 -1.49 11.97 -1.70
N ASN A 37 -0.70 13.05 -1.77
CA ASN A 37 -0.94 14.20 -2.62
C ASN A 37 -0.93 13.79 -4.10
N ASN A 38 -1.61 14.53 -4.98
CA ASN A 38 -1.65 14.25 -6.43
C ASN A 38 -0.26 13.97 -7.07
N PRO A 39 0.82 14.72 -6.74
CA PRO A 39 2.15 14.43 -7.29
C PRO A 39 2.72 13.06 -6.86
N ALA A 40 2.45 12.62 -5.63
CA ALA A 40 2.93 11.35 -5.11
C ALA A 40 2.19 10.17 -5.76
N GLN A 41 0.90 10.32 -6.07
CA GLN A 41 0.12 9.31 -6.81
C GLN A 41 0.65 9.08 -8.23
N GLU A 42 1.20 10.11 -8.86
CA GLU A 42 1.79 9.99 -10.20
C GLU A 42 3.19 9.35 -10.20
N SER A 43 3.83 9.26 -9.04
CA SER A 43 5.16 8.70 -8.90
C SER A 43 5.22 7.25 -9.38
N LYS A 44 6.36 6.89 -9.97
CA LYS A 44 6.62 5.51 -10.39
C LYS A 44 6.55 4.54 -9.20
N GLY A 45 7.04 4.96 -8.04
CA GLY A 45 7.02 4.16 -6.81
C GLY A 45 5.60 3.79 -6.40
N TYR A 46 4.70 4.77 -6.34
CA TYR A 46 3.31 4.53 -5.96
C TYR A 46 2.58 3.59 -6.94
N LYS A 47 2.79 3.77 -8.25
CA LYS A 47 2.25 2.85 -9.28
C LYS A 47 2.75 1.41 -9.11
N LEU A 48 4.01 1.23 -8.70
CA LEU A 48 4.56 -0.09 -8.40
C LEU A 48 3.96 -0.69 -7.12
N THR A 49 3.74 0.12 -6.08
CA THR A 49 3.02 -0.32 -4.86
C THR A 49 1.64 -0.88 -5.21
N LEU A 50 0.87 -0.18 -6.07
CA LEU A 50 -0.43 -0.67 -6.53
C LEU A 50 -0.34 -2.01 -7.26
N ASN A 51 0.69 -2.22 -8.08
CA ASN A 51 0.91 -3.50 -8.77
C ASN A 51 1.24 -4.63 -7.79
N VAL A 52 2.03 -4.34 -6.74
CA VAL A 52 2.34 -5.31 -5.68
C VAL A 52 1.08 -5.67 -4.90
N LEU A 53 0.24 -4.68 -4.57
CA LEU A 53 -1.03 -4.93 -3.88
C LEU A 53 -1.97 -5.80 -4.71
N GLU A 54 -2.07 -5.56 -6.01
CA GLU A 54 -2.87 -6.37 -6.94
C GLU A 54 -2.32 -7.79 -7.11
N PHE A 55 -1.01 -7.98 -6.99
CA PHE A 55 -0.39 -9.31 -6.95
C PHE A 55 -0.71 -10.06 -5.66
N ILE A 56 -0.67 -9.36 -4.52
CA ILE A 56 -0.90 -9.90 -3.18
C ILE A 56 -2.38 -10.23 -2.96
N ASP A 57 -3.28 -9.34 -3.38
CA ASP A 57 -4.73 -9.50 -3.34
C ASP A 57 -5.35 -8.78 -4.53
N LYS A 58 -5.76 -9.57 -5.53
CA LYS A 58 -6.27 -9.04 -6.80
C LYS A 58 -7.52 -8.18 -6.63
N GLU A 59 -8.42 -8.57 -5.74
CA GLU A 59 -9.70 -7.87 -5.55
C GLU A 59 -9.48 -6.55 -4.81
N LYS A 60 -8.75 -6.58 -3.69
CA LYS A 60 -8.44 -5.36 -2.93
C LYS A 60 -7.54 -4.41 -3.71
N GLY A 61 -6.55 -4.92 -4.44
CA GLY A 61 -5.68 -4.11 -5.29
C GLY A 61 -6.45 -3.38 -6.40
N ALA A 62 -7.41 -4.05 -7.05
CA ALA A 62 -8.26 -3.44 -8.06
C ALA A 62 -9.17 -2.34 -7.47
N LEU A 63 -9.76 -2.59 -6.30
CA LEU A 63 -10.58 -1.61 -5.57
C LEU A 63 -9.77 -0.36 -5.22
N ILE A 64 -8.60 -0.54 -4.61
CA ILE A 64 -7.69 0.56 -4.27
C ILE A 64 -7.35 1.40 -5.50
N ARG A 65 -6.96 0.75 -6.61
CA ARG A 65 -6.64 1.44 -7.86
C ARG A 65 -7.81 2.28 -8.37
N SER A 66 -9.04 1.77 -8.24
CA SER A 66 -10.24 2.48 -8.66
C SER A 66 -10.52 3.73 -7.82
N GLU A 67 -10.30 3.66 -6.50
CA GLU A 67 -10.51 4.79 -5.59
C GLU A 67 -9.43 5.87 -5.75
N THR A 68 -8.16 5.48 -5.90
CA THR A 68 -7.07 6.42 -6.22
C THR A 68 -7.37 7.17 -7.51
N ASN A 69 -7.82 6.47 -8.56
CA ASN A 69 -8.15 7.10 -9.83
C ASN A 69 -9.37 8.04 -9.74
N ARG A 70 -10.37 7.75 -8.90
CA ARG A 70 -11.50 8.66 -8.66
C ARG A 70 -11.07 9.96 -7.99
N LYS A 71 -10.21 9.89 -6.98
CA LYS A 71 -9.69 11.09 -6.27
C LYS A 71 -8.94 12.05 -7.20
N LYS A 72 -8.38 11.56 -8.31
CA LYS A 72 -7.68 12.39 -9.30
C LYS A 72 -8.61 13.32 -10.12
N TYR A 73 -9.91 13.03 -10.19
CA TYR A 73 -10.89 13.78 -11.01
C TYR A 73 -11.87 14.64 -10.19
N ASN A 74 -11.67 14.73 -8.87
CA ASN A 74 -12.36 15.67 -7.98
C ASN A 74 -11.38 16.75 -7.50
#